data_AF-A0A816HTK6-F1
#
_entry.id   AF-A0A816HTK6-F1
#
_cell.length_a   1.000
_cell.length_b   1.000
_cell.length_c   1.000
_cell.angle_alpha   90.00
_cell.angle_beta   90.00
_cell.angle_gamma   90.00
#
_symmetry.space_group_name_H-M   'P 1'
#
loop_
_entity.id
_entity.type
_entity.pdbx_description
1 polymer ?
#
loop_
_entity_poly.entity_id
_entity_poly.type
_entity_poly.pdbx_seq_one_letter_code
_entity_poly.pdbx_strand_id
1 'polypeptide(L)'
;PCQSRFRNQNIDKIILREHNSIVQSFKTGLTNNCISYSDQRTKVFFTAVENLLRRLYTTPLPSKLLARTQYESRLIRNTRHHIKKSNIIIRPTDKSKVLHLGSVHDYHRKALQYMSETNAYNEITGGIYFGPFVRYV
;
A
#
# COMPACT_ATOMS: atom_id res chain seq x y z
N PRO A 1 10.32 -5.36 -8.18
CA PRO A 1 10.06 -6.63 -7.48
C PRO A 1 8.57 -6.81 -7.11
N CYS A 2 7.70 -6.67 -8.10
CA CYS A 2 6.25 -6.89 -7.94
C CYS A 2 5.92 -8.38 -8.11
N GLN A 3 6.74 -9.11 -8.88
CA GLN A 3 6.54 -10.53 -9.17
C GLN A 3 7.11 -11.49 -8.10
N SER A 4 7.87 -10.99 -7.11
CA SER A 4 8.37 -11.86 -6.03
C SER A 4 7.25 -12.40 -5.13
N ARG A 5 6.09 -11.72 -5.08
CA ARG A 5 4.89 -12.18 -4.36
C ARG A 5 4.19 -13.36 -5.06
N PHE A 6 4.50 -13.58 -6.34
CA PHE A 6 3.90 -14.62 -7.18
C PHE A 6 4.87 -15.74 -7.51
N ARG A 7 6.07 -15.74 -6.90
CA ARG A 7 7.17 -16.65 -7.26
C ARG A 7 6.81 -18.14 -7.15
N ASN A 8 5.76 -18.48 -6.39
CA ASN A 8 5.26 -19.84 -6.18
C ASN A 8 3.77 -20.00 -6.53
N GLN A 9 3.15 -19.01 -7.19
CA GLN A 9 1.73 -19.07 -7.55
C GLN A 9 1.60 -19.27 -9.06
N ASN A 10 0.73 -20.20 -9.46
CA ASN A 10 0.39 -20.39 -10.87
C ASN A 10 -0.23 -19.09 -11.42
N ILE A 11 0.35 -18.56 -12.50
CA ILE A 11 -0.07 -17.29 -13.14
C ILE A 11 -1.54 -17.33 -13.53
N ASP A 12 -2.05 -18.46 -14.03
CA ASP A 12 -3.48 -18.60 -14.35
C ASP A 12 -4.37 -18.49 -13.12
N LYS A 13 -3.93 -19.02 -11.96
CA LYS A 13 -4.69 -18.86 -10.71
C LYS A 13 -4.73 -17.40 -10.24
N ILE A 14 -3.64 -16.65 -10.46
CA ILE A 14 -3.59 -15.22 -10.13
C ILE A 14 -4.54 -14.44 -11.03
N ILE A 15 -4.45 -14.66 -12.34
CA ILE A 15 -5.30 -14.00 -13.34
C ILE A 15 -6.78 -14.30 -13.06
N LEU A 16 -7.13 -15.57 -12.82
CA LEU A 16 -8.51 -15.97 -12.53
C LEU A 16 -9.05 -15.30 -11.26
N ARG A 17 -8.25 -15.25 -10.20
CA ARG A 17 -8.63 -14.59 -8.94
C ARG A 17 -8.87 -13.09 -9.15
N GLU A 18 -7.97 -12.41 -9.86
CA GLU A 18 -8.10 -10.97 -10.11
C GLU A 18 -9.25 -10.64 -11.04
N HIS A 19 -9.41 -11.42 -12.11
CA HIS A 19 -10.56 -11.32 -13.01
C HIS A 19 -11.87 -11.46 -12.24
N ASN A 20 -12.00 -12.50 -11.41
CA ASN A 20 -13.18 -12.69 -10.58
C ASN A 20 -13.41 -11.51 -9.63
N SER A 21 -12.38 -11.01 -8.95
CA SER A 21 -12.50 -9.86 -8.05
C SER A 21 -13.02 -8.60 -8.77
N ILE A 22 -12.47 -8.31 -9.94
CA ILE A 22 -12.89 -7.18 -10.78
C ILE A 22 -14.34 -7.39 -11.26
N VAL A 23 -14.66 -8.55 -11.84
CA VAL A 23 -15.99 -8.87 -12.34
C VAL A 23 -17.04 -8.79 -11.23
N GLN A 24 -16.75 -9.27 -10.02
CA GLN A 24 -17.67 -9.17 -8.90
C GLN A 24 -17.90 -7.72 -8.46
N SER A 25 -16.87 -6.87 -8.50
CA SER A 25 -17.00 -5.44 -8.22
C SER A 25 -17.93 -4.76 -9.23
N PHE A 26 -17.77 -5.07 -10.52
CA PHE A 26 -18.67 -4.58 -11.57
C PHE A 26 -20.09 -5.10 -11.41
N LYS A 27 -20.28 -6.41 -11.18
CA LYS A 27 -21.60 -7.00 -10.95
C LYS A 27 -22.30 -6.35 -9.77
N THR A 28 -21.59 -6.15 -8.66
CA THR A 28 -22.13 -5.46 -7.48
C THR A 28 -22.59 -4.04 -7.84
N GLY A 29 -21.76 -3.29 -8.57
CA GLY A 29 -22.11 -1.95 -9.04
C GLY A 29 -23.34 -1.95 -9.96
N LEU A 30 -23.42 -2.87 -10.91
CA LEU A 30 -24.55 -2.97 -11.84
C LEU A 30 -25.85 -3.37 -11.11
N THR A 31 -25.79 -4.35 -10.21
CA THR A 31 -26.94 -4.76 -9.39
C THR A 31 -27.44 -3.62 -8.51
N ASN A 32 -26.53 -2.87 -7.88
CA ASN A 32 -26.90 -1.72 -7.04
C ASN A 32 -27.59 -0.59 -7.82
N ASN A 33 -27.42 -0.57 -9.14
CA ASN A 33 -28.07 0.38 -10.05
C ASN A 33 -29.21 -0.27 -10.85
N CYS A 34 -29.66 -1.47 -10.46
CA CYS A 34 -30.71 -2.24 -11.14
C CYS A 34 -30.43 -2.51 -12.62
N ILE A 35 -29.16 -2.58 -13.02
CA ILE A 35 -28.74 -2.88 -14.38
C ILE A 35 -28.49 -4.39 -14.51
N SER A 36 -29.19 -5.03 -15.45
CA SER A 36 -28.90 -6.42 -15.80
C SER A 36 -27.56 -6.54 -16.52
N TYR A 37 -26.74 -7.51 -16.08
CA TYR A 37 -25.45 -7.84 -16.68
C TYR A 37 -25.49 -9.18 -17.45
N SER A 38 -26.68 -9.68 -17.77
CA SER A 38 -26.86 -10.92 -18.55
C SER A 38 -26.69 -10.72 -20.06
N ASP A 39 -26.57 -9.48 -20.52
CA ASP A 39 -26.51 -9.13 -21.93
C ASP A 39 -25.17 -9.51 -22.58
N GLN A 40 -25.19 -9.63 -23.91
CA GLN A 40 -24.02 -10.03 -24.69
C GLN A 40 -22.88 -9.02 -24.54
N ARG A 41 -23.19 -7.73 -24.37
CA ARG A 41 -22.17 -6.67 -24.20
C ARG A 41 -21.38 -6.87 -22.91
N THR A 42 -22.06 -7.21 -21.82
CA THR A 42 -21.39 -7.47 -20.53
C THR A 42 -20.49 -8.71 -20.61
N LYS A 43 -20.93 -9.77 -21.31
CA LYS A 43 -20.08 -10.95 -21.56
C LYS A 43 -18.82 -10.58 -22.34
N VAL A 44 -18.97 -9.84 -23.44
CA VAL A 44 -17.83 -9.38 -24.27
C VAL A 44 -16.87 -8.52 -23.44
N PHE A 45 -17.40 -7.61 -22.61
CA PHE A 45 -16.59 -6.79 -21.72
C PHE A 45 -15.78 -7.63 -20.72
N PHE A 46 -16.40 -8.58 -20.02
CA PHE A 46 -15.69 -9.42 -19.06
C PHE A 46 -14.65 -10.34 -19.71
N THR A 47 -14.89 -10.83 -20.93
CA THR A 47 -13.88 -11.54 -21.72
C THR A 47 -12.71 -10.62 -22.11
N ALA A 48 -12.99 -9.37 -22.50
CA ALA A 48 -11.95 -8.40 -22.83
C ALA A 48 -11.07 -8.08 -21.61
N VAL A 49 -11.66 -7.98 -20.41
CA VAL A 49 -10.91 -7.82 -19.15
C VAL A 49 -10.00 -9.02 -18.89
N GLU A 50 -10.48 -10.25 -19.08
CA GLU A 50 -9.65 -11.46 -18.91
C GLU A 50 -8.46 -11.45 -19.86
N ASN A 51 -8.70 -11.17 -21.15
CA ASN A 51 -7.66 -11.11 -22.16
C ASN A 51 -6.63 -10.01 -21.86
N LEU A 52 -7.08 -8.85 -21.36
CA LEU A 52 -6.20 -7.78 -20.94
C LEU A 52 -5.31 -8.22 -19.77
N LEU A 53 -5.88 -8.85 -18.74
CA LEU A 53 -5.12 -9.36 -17.60
C LEU A 53 -4.11 -10.40 -18.05
N ARG A 54 -4.51 -11.37 -18.88
CA ARG A 54 -3.60 -12.36 -19.45
C ARG A 54 -2.42 -11.68 -20.13
N ARG A 55 -2.68 -10.72 -21.01
CA ARG A 55 -1.62 -9.96 -21.69
C ARG A 55 -0.70 -9.24 -20.70
N LEU A 56 -1.24 -8.56 -19.70
CA LEU A 56 -0.43 -7.82 -18.72
C LEU A 56 0.46 -8.74 -17.87
N TYR A 57 -0.03 -9.92 -17.52
CA TYR A 57 0.70 -10.88 -16.69
C TYR A 57 1.69 -11.75 -17.44
N THR A 58 1.46 -12.01 -18.73
CA THR A 58 2.36 -12.86 -19.55
C THR A 58 3.34 -12.07 -20.40
N THR A 59 3.05 -10.80 -20.72
CA THR A 59 3.97 -9.98 -21.51
C THR A 59 5.20 -9.63 -20.69
N PRO A 60 6.42 -9.99 -21.14
CA PRO A 60 7.62 -9.65 -20.41
C PRO A 60 7.85 -8.14 -20.43
N LEU A 61 8.29 -7.60 -19.30
CA LEU A 61 8.71 -6.20 -19.21
C LEU A 61 9.97 -5.99 -20.06
N PRO A 62 10.09 -4.85 -20.78
CA PRO A 62 11.33 -4.46 -21.43
C PRO A 62 12.50 -4.49 -20.45
N SER A 63 13.64 -5.03 -20.87
CA SER A 63 14.84 -5.23 -20.03
C SER A 63 15.27 -3.96 -19.29
N LYS A 64 15.21 -2.81 -19.97
CA LYS A 64 15.50 -1.49 -19.40
C LYS A 64 14.59 -1.12 -18.23
N LEU A 65 13.28 -1.39 -18.36
CA LEU A 65 12.31 -1.12 -17.29
C LEU A 65 12.48 -2.10 -16.13
N LEU A 66 12.78 -3.37 -16.43
CA LEU A 66 13.05 -4.37 -15.42
C LEU A 66 14.29 -3.99 -14.58
N ALA A 67 15.39 -3.62 -15.24
CA ALA A 67 16.63 -3.20 -14.58
C ALA A 67 16.40 -1.96 -13.70
N ARG A 68 15.71 -0.94 -14.23
CA ARG A 68 15.33 0.26 -13.46
C ARG A 68 14.49 -0.09 -12.22
N THR A 69 13.47 -0.92 -12.38
CA THR A 69 12.60 -1.35 -11.28
C THR A 69 13.37 -2.10 -10.20
N GLN A 70 14.32 -2.95 -10.59
CA GLN A 70 15.18 -3.66 -9.64
C GLN A 70 16.07 -2.69 -8.87
N TYR A 71 16.71 -1.74 -9.56
CA TYR A 71 17.53 -0.70 -8.95
C TYR A 71 16.74 0.13 -7.93
N GLU A 72 15.63 0.72 -8.34
CA GLU A 72 14.78 1.56 -7.47
C GLU A 72 14.28 0.80 -6.25
N SER A 73 13.94 -0.48 -6.43
CA SER A 73 13.49 -1.28 -5.30
C SER A 73 14.59 -1.64 -4.31
N ARG A 74 15.82 -1.83 -4.81
CA ARG A 74 16.99 -2.03 -3.95
C ARG A 74 17.30 -0.75 -3.17
N LEU A 75 17.22 0.40 -3.84
CA LEU A 75 17.36 1.72 -3.22
C LEU A 75 16.36 1.89 -2.07
N ILE A 76 15.06 1.73 -2.34
CA ILE A 76 13.99 1.84 -1.32
C ILE A 76 14.22 0.88 -0.15
N ARG A 77 14.58 -0.38 -0.43
CA ARG A 77 14.86 -1.37 0.61
C ARG A 77 16.02 -0.94 1.50
N ASN A 78 17.11 -0.47 0.89
CA ASN A 78 18.30 -0.03 1.62
C ASN A 78 17.99 1.21 2.45
N THR A 79 17.31 2.20 1.88
CA THR A 79 16.85 3.40 2.60
C THR A 79 15.99 3.03 3.81
N ARG A 80 15.01 2.14 3.65
CA ARG A 80 14.19 1.64 4.77
C ARG A 80 15.02 0.94 5.84
N HIS A 81 16.01 0.15 5.45
CA HIS A 81 16.90 -0.52 6.40
C HIS A 81 17.74 0.49 7.19
N HIS A 82 18.33 1.48 6.51
CA HIS A 82 19.11 2.54 7.15
C HIS A 82 18.26 3.37 8.11
N ILE A 83 17.08 3.83 7.69
CA ILE A 83 16.17 4.59 8.54
C ILE A 83 15.86 3.83 9.85
N LYS A 84 15.56 2.53 9.74
CA LYS A 84 15.30 1.67 10.90
C LYS A 84 16.52 1.52 11.80
N LYS A 85 17.70 1.27 11.24
CA LYS A 85 18.93 1.09 12.02
C LYS A 85 19.37 2.37 12.73
N SER A 86 19.16 3.52 12.08
CA SER A 86 19.58 4.83 12.57
C SER A 86 18.58 5.50 13.51
N ASN A 87 17.44 4.86 13.81
CA ASN A 87 16.36 5.46 14.60
C ASN A 87 15.95 6.84 14.08
N ILE A 88 15.88 6.99 12.75
CA ILE A 88 15.47 8.23 12.09
C ILE A 88 13.98 8.16 11.80
N ILE A 89 13.27 9.25 12.05
CA ILE A 89 11.87 9.47 11.70
C ILE A 89 11.82 10.47 10.55
N ILE A 90 11.15 10.06 9.47
CA ILE A 90 10.80 10.93 8.34
C ILE A 90 9.31 11.22 8.46
N ARG A 91 8.92 12.49 8.57
CA ARG A 91 7.51 12.89 8.60
C ARG A 91 7.22 14.01 7.61
N PRO A 92 6.05 14.00 6.95
CA PRO A 92 5.57 15.17 6.24
C PRO A 92 5.29 16.29 7.26
N THR A 93 5.73 17.51 6.96
CA THR A 93 5.29 18.66 7.73
C THR A 93 3.94 19.15 7.23
N ASP A 94 3.06 19.53 8.15
CA ASP A 94 1.74 20.10 7.86
C ASP A 94 1.84 21.45 7.12
N LYS A 95 2.85 22.26 7.44
CA LYS A 95 2.99 23.65 6.96
C LYS A 95 3.91 23.84 5.76
N SER A 96 4.74 22.85 5.42
CA SER A 96 5.65 22.94 4.27
C SER A 96 5.60 21.66 3.46
N LYS A 97 5.74 21.74 2.13
CA LYS A 97 5.82 20.55 1.25
C LYS A 97 7.17 19.82 1.39
N VAL A 98 7.75 19.86 2.59
CA VAL A 98 9.07 19.35 2.94
C VAL A 98 8.90 18.22 3.95
N LEU A 99 9.81 17.25 3.90
CA LEU A 99 9.88 16.17 4.88
C LEU A 99 10.82 16.58 6.01
N HIS A 100 10.35 16.48 7.25
CA HIS A 100 11.20 16.62 8.43
C HIS A 100 11.91 15.31 8.74
N LEU A 101 13.23 15.39 8.90
CA LEU A 101 14.11 14.31 9.33
C LEU A 101 14.55 14.59 10.76
N GLY A 102 14.24 13.69 11.70
CA GLY A 102 14.68 13.80 13.09
C GLY A 102 14.95 12.44 13.71
N SER A 103 15.65 12.37 14.84
CA SER A 103 15.83 11.11 15.56
C SER A 103 14.59 10.78 16.40
N VAL A 104 14.36 9.48 16.68
CA VAL A 104 13.32 9.04 17.63
C VAL A 104 13.47 9.75 18.98
N HIS A 105 14.70 9.96 19.44
CA HIS A 105 14.99 10.61 20.72
C HIS A 105 14.57 12.08 20.72
N ASP A 106 14.79 12.80 19.63
CA ASP A 106 14.37 14.20 19.51
C ASP A 106 12.85 14.34 19.56
N TYR A 107 12.14 13.43 18.92
CA TYR A 107 10.68 13.42 18.98
C TYR A 107 10.17 13.08 20.38
N HIS A 108 10.77 12.08 21.04
CA HIS A 108 10.39 11.73 22.41
C HIS A 108 10.62 12.90 23.37
N ARG A 109 11.77 13.56 23.28
CA ARG A 109 12.10 14.75 24.06
C ARG A 109 11.11 15.90 23.81
N LYS A 110 10.81 16.20 22.54
CA LYS A 110 9.83 17.24 22.20
C LYS A 110 8.42 16.92 22.70
N ALA A 111 8.01 15.65 22.63
CA ALA A 111 6.71 15.22 23.14
C ALA A 111 6.61 15.39 24.66
N LEU A 112 7.65 14.98 25.41
CA LEU A 112 7.73 15.19 26.86
C LEU A 112 7.74 16.67 27.24
N GLN A 113 8.51 17.49 26.51
CA GLN A 113 8.55 18.93 26.72
C GLN A 113 7.17 19.56 26.49
N TYR A 114 6.55 19.28 25.35
CA TYR A 114 5.21 19.79 25.04
C TYR A 114 4.18 19.34 26.09
N MET A 115 4.25 18.09 26.55
CA MET A 115 3.39 17.57 27.62
C MET A 115 3.57 18.38 28.91
N SER A 116 4.80 18.65 29.32
CA SER A 116 5.10 19.44 30.52
C SER A 116 4.65 20.91 30.42
N GLU A 117 4.74 21.50 29.22
CA GLU A 117 4.39 22.91 29.00
C GLU A 117 2.88 23.14 28.87
N THR A 118 2.14 22.16 28.35
CA THR A 118 0.73 22.35 27.96
C THR A 118 -0.26 21.53 28.76
N ASN A 119 0.19 20.57 29.58
CA ASN A 119 -0.67 19.55 30.21
C ASN A 119 -1.64 18.88 29.22
N ALA A 120 -1.28 18.81 27.93
CA ALA A 120 -2.18 18.36 26.87
C ALA A 120 -2.49 16.84 26.88
N TYR A 121 -1.77 16.06 27.70
CA TYR A 121 -1.94 14.61 27.79
C TYR A 121 -2.21 14.19 29.23
N ASN A 122 -3.32 13.48 29.46
CA ASN A 122 -3.59 12.82 30.73
C ASN A 122 -3.08 11.38 30.65
N GLU A 123 -2.28 10.98 31.63
CA GLU A 123 -1.85 9.60 31.78
C GLU A 123 -3.07 8.72 32.08
N ILE A 124 -3.31 7.70 31.25
CA ILE A 124 -4.40 6.75 31.47
C ILE A 124 -3.96 5.78 32.57
N THR A 125 -4.33 6.06 33.82
CA THR A 125 -4.02 5.25 35.01
C THR A 125 -4.91 4.01 35.16
N GLY A 126 -5.90 3.83 34.28
CA GLY A 126 -6.82 2.69 34.26
C GLY A 126 -6.46 1.68 33.17
N GLY A 127 -6.07 0.47 33.57
CA GLY A 127 -5.70 -0.60 32.67
C GLY A 127 -6.85 -1.11 31.81
N ILE A 128 -6.94 -0.61 30.57
CA ILE A 128 -7.24 -1.43 29.39
C ILE A 128 -6.27 -0.99 28.29
N TYR A 129 -5.19 -1.75 28.13
CA TYR A 129 -4.28 -1.61 27.00
C TYR A 129 -5.00 -1.96 25.70
N PHE A 130 -5.54 -0.96 25.01
CA PHE A 130 -5.82 -1.07 23.57
C PHE A 130 -4.59 -0.60 22.79
N GLY A 131 -3.59 -1.47 22.68
CA GLY A 131 -2.60 -1.36 21.60
C GLY A 131 -3.13 -2.08 20.35
N PRO A 132 -2.92 -1.59 19.11
CA PRO A 132 -2.05 -0.49 18.69
C PRO A 132 -2.80 0.55 17.83
N PHE A 133 -3.13 1.72 18.40
CA PHE A 133 -3.50 2.90 17.62
C PHE A 133 -2.45 4.01 17.75
N VAL A 134 -1.20 3.64 17.48
CA VAL A 134 -0.20 4.56 16.91
C VAL A 134 0.36 3.86 15.69
N ARG A 135 -0.40 3.90 14.58
CA ARG A 135 0.24 3.75 13.28
C ARG A 135 1.08 4.99 13.09
N TYR A 136 2.39 4.81 13.07
CA TYR A 136 3.29 5.78 12.48
C TYR A 136 2.81 6.06 11.04
N VAL A 137 2.18 7.21 10.85
CA VAL A 137 2.02 7.88 9.55
C VAL A 137 3.16 8.89 9.43
#